data_AF-A0A0M3JK61-F1
#
_entry.id   AF-A0A0M3JK61-F1
#
_cell.length_a   1.000
_cell.length_b   1.000
_cell.length_c   1.000
_cell.angle_alpha   90.00
_cell.angle_beta   90.00
_cell.angle_gamma   90.00
#
_symmetry.space_group_name_H-M   'P 1'
#
loop_
_entity.id
_entity.type
_entity.pdbx_description
1 polymer ?
#
loop_
_entity_poly.entity_id
_entity_poly.type
_entity_poly.pdbx_seq_one_letter_code
_entity_poly.pdbx_strand_id
1 'polypeptide(L)'
;MFCSETEKYAHVTFFFNGGVEKQFENEERCLVPSPKVATYDLLPPMSSAGVADKMVEQINAKKHPFVMCNFAPPDMVGHTGVYEAAVKACEATG
;
A
#
# COMPACT_ATOMS: atom_id res chain seq x y z
N MET A 1 7.20 -1.02 -11.38
CA MET A 1 6.39 -1.93 -10.56
C MET A 1 5.60 -1.13 -9.54
N PHE A 2 4.29 -1.39 -9.41
CA PHE A 2 3.35 -0.67 -8.55
C PHE A 2 2.87 -1.62 -7.45
N CYS A 3 3.08 -1.26 -6.18
CA CYS A 3 2.76 -2.12 -5.04
C CYS A 3 1.81 -1.43 -4.05
N SER A 4 0.76 -2.09 -3.63
CA SER A 4 -0.03 -1.62 -2.49
C SER A 4 -0.72 -2.77 -1.80
N GLU A 5 -1.28 -2.47 -0.63
CA GLU A 5 -2.30 -3.33 -0.06
C GLU A 5 -3.67 -3.15 -0.74
N THR A 6 -4.61 -4.04 -0.44
CA THR A 6 -5.90 -4.19 -1.14
C THR A 6 -6.72 -2.90 -1.16
N GLU A 7 -6.81 -2.20 -0.04
CA GLU A 7 -7.56 -0.93 0.09
C GLU A 7 -7.09 0.16 -0.89
N LYS A 8 -5.80 0.14 -1.25
CA LYS A 8 -5.19 1.16 -2.11
C LYS A 8 -4.81 0.65 -3.50
N TYR A 9 -5.20 -0.57 -3.86
CA TYR A 9 -4.83 -1.18 -5.15
C TYR A 9 -5.34 -0.41 -6.37
N ALA A 10 -6.60 0.02 -6.35
CA ALA A 10 -7.14 0.87 -7.41
C ALA A 10 -6.39 2.22 -7.53
N HIS A 11 -5.83 2.72 -6.43
CA HIS A 11 -5.12 4.00 -6.38
C HIS A 11 -3.78 3.93 -7.10
N VAL A 12 -3.02 2.84 -6.92
CA VAL A 12 -1.72 2.65 -7.58
C VAL A 12 -1.83 2.06 -8.98
N THR A 13 -3.02 1.64 -9.41
CA THR A 13 -3.27 1.09 -10.74
C THR A 13 -4.15 2.02 -11.56
N PHE A 14 -5.47 1.90 -11.45
CA PHE A 14 -6.45 2.66 -12.23
C PHE A 14 -6.28 4.18 -12.11
N PHE A 15 -6.25 4.72 -10.89
CA PHE A 15 -6.17 6.17 -10.70
C PHE A 15 -4.81 6.73 -11.10
N PHE A 16 -3.72 6.05 -10.72
CA PHE A 16 -2.37 6.46 -11.10
C PHE A 16 -2.14 6.42 -12.62
N ASN A 17 -2.74 5.44 -13.32
CA ASN A 17 -2.71 5.34 -14.78
C ASN A 17 -3.63 6.36 -15.49
N GLY A 18 -4.18 7.34 -14.77
CA GLY A 18 -5.03 8.39 -15.35
C GLY A 18 -6.47 7.95 -15.61
N GLY A 19 -6.99 7.01 -14.82
CA GLY A 19 -8.34 6.45 -15.00
C GLY A 19 -8.40 5.36 -16.06
N VAL A 20 -7.27 4.72 -16.35
CA VAL A 20 -7.14 3.63 -17.33
C VAL A 20 -6.86 2.32 -16.59
N GLU A 21 -7.77 1.35 -16.69
CA GLU A 21 -7.65 0.07 -15.99
C GLU A 21 -6.54 -0.84 -16.56
N LYS A 22 -6.27 -0.68 -17.86
CA LYS A 22 -5.28 -1.45 -18.60
C LYS A 22 -3.89 -1.34 -17.93
N GLN A 23 -3.24 -2.48 -17.80
CA GLN A 23 -1.83 -2.58 -17.42
C GLN A 23 -0.96 -2.27 -18.65
N PHE A 24 -0.02 -1.33 -18.50
CA PHE A 24 0.90 -0.96 -19.56
C PHE A 24 2.00 -2.00 -19.78
N GLU A 25 2.67 -1.92 -20.92
CA GLU A 25 3.83 -2.77 -21.20
C GLU A 25 4.93 -2.50 -20.16
N ASN A 26 5.51 -3.57 -19.61
CA ASN A 26 6.50 -3.52 -18.51
C ASN A 26 5.98 -2.97 -17.17
N GLU A 27 4.69 -2.66 -17.07
CA GLU A 27 4.05 -2.44 -15.78
C GLU A 27 3.91 -3.79 -15.08
N GLU A 28 4.37 -3.88 -13.84
CA GLU A 28 4.18 -5.05 -12.98
C GLU A 28 3.46 -4.58 -11.72
N ARG A 29 2.44 -5.32 -11.30
CA ARG A 29 1.58 -4.97 -10.16
C ARG A 29 1.79 -5.96 -9.04
N CYS A 30 1.86 -5.47 -7.80
CA CYS A 30 1.93 -6.27 -6.60
C CYS A 30 0.80 -5.89 -5.66
N LEU A 31 0.03 -6.89 -5.27
CA LEU A 31 -1.08 -6.76 -4.34
C LEU A 31 -0.73 -7.49 -3.05
N VAL A 32 -0.62 -6.74 -1.95
CA VAL A 32 -0.56 -7.31 -0.61
C VAL A 32 -1.97 -7.37 -0.04
N PRO A 33 -2.42 -8.50 0.54
CA PRO A 33 -3.74 -8.56 1.15
C PRO A 33 -3.82 -7.58 2.34
N SER A 34 -4.83 -6.71 2.36
CA SER A 34 -5.15 -5.94 3.57
C SER A 34 -5.68 -6.89 4.66
N PRO A 35 -5.48 -6.57 5.95
CA PRO A 35 -5.93 -7.44 7.02
C PRO A 35 -7.46 -7.50 7.07
N LYS A 36 -8.01 -8.69 7.30
CA LYS A 36 -9.46 -8.89 7.43
C LYS A 36 -9.91 -8.56 8.85
N VAL A 37 -10.06 -7.27 9.13
CA VAL A 37 -10.56 -6.74 10.41
C VAL A 37 -11.83 -5.91 10.16
N ALA A 38 -12.65 -5.73 11.20
CA ALA A 38 -13.88 -4.95 11.09
C ALA A 38 -13.60 -3.47 10.84
N THR A 39 -12.62 -2.92 11.56
CA THR A 39 -12.11 -1.55 11.41
C THR A 39 -10.59 -1.56 11.62
N TYR A 40 -9.87 -0.69 10.90
CA TYR A 40 -8.41 -0.76 10.84
C TYR A 40 -7.69 -0.25 12.10
N ASP A 41 -8.39 0.40 13.03
CA ASP A 41 -7.87 0.72 14.37
C ASP A 41 -7.54 -0.51 15.20
N LEU A 42 -8.16 -1.67 14.90
CA LEU A 42 -7.86 -2.96 15.54
C LEU A 42 -6.49 -3.52 15.12
N LEU A 43 -5.99 -3.12 13.95
CA LEU A 43 -4.66 -3.48 13.47
C LEU A 43 -4.02 -2.28 12.74
N PRO A 44 -3.58 -1.26 13.48
CA PRO A 44 -3.11 0.00 12.91
C PRO A 44 -1.97 -0.12 11.89
N PRO A 45 -0.99 -1.04 12.04
CA PRO A 45 0.07 -1.22 11.04
C PRO A 45 -0.43 -1.71 9.67
N MET A 46 -1.67 -2.23 9.61
CA MET A 46 -2.24 -2.91 8.45
C MET A 46 -1.25 -3.89 7.80
N SER A 47 -1.04 -3.79 6.49
CA SER A 47 -0.10 -4.63 5.74
C SER A 47 1.13 -3.85 5.26
N SER A 48 1.45 -2.71 5.91
CA SER A 48 2.58 -1.84 5.56
C SER A 48 3.91 -2.59 5.49
N ALA A 49 4.23 -3.41 6.50
CA ALA A 49 5.45 -4.21 6.51
C ALA A 49 5.54 -5.14 5.27
N GLY A 50 4.44 -5.78 4.89
CA GLY A 50 4.41 -6.65 3.70
C GLY A 50 4.60 -5.88 2.39
N VAL A 51 4.10 -4.65 2.31
CA VAL A 51 4.36 -3.74 1.17
C VAL A 51 5.82 -3.33 1.14
N ALA A 52 6.40 -2.96 2.29
CA ALA A 52 7.81 -2.57 2.40
C ALA A 52 8.75 -3.71 2.00
N ASP A 53 8.51 -4.94 2.49
CA ASP A 53 9.29 -6.13 2.14
C ASP A 53 9.30 -6.38 0.62
N LYS A 54 8.13 -6.24 -0.02
CA LYS A 54 8.02 -6.37 -1.48
C LYS A 54 8.76 -5.27 -2.23
N MET A 55 8.74 -4.05 -1.72
CA MET A 55 9.51 -2.96 -2.31
C MET A 55 11.01 -3.20 -2.18
N VAL A 56 11.49 -3.64 -1.01
CA VAL A 56 12.90 -3.98 -0.78
C VAL A 56 13.36 -5.10 -1.70
N GLU A 57 12.56 -6.17 -1.84
CA GLU A 57 12.84 -7.28 -2.77
C GLU A 57 13.09 -6.77 -4.20
N GLN A 58 12.22 -5.86 -4.68
CA GLN A 58 12.23 -5.38 -6.06
C GLN A 58 13.31 -4.34 -6.32
N ILE A 59 13.59 -3.48 -5.34
CA ILE A 59 14.72 -2.53 -5.38
C ILE A 59 16.03 -3.31 -5.46
N ASN A 60 16.19 -4.35 -4.63
CA ASN A 60 17.39 -5.19 -4.63
C ASN A 60 17.55 -5.98 -5.94
N ALA A 61 16.44 -6.44 -6.53
CA ALA A 61 16.44 -7.11 -7.81
C ALA A 61 16.88 -6.21 -8.99
N LYS A 62 16.78 -4.88 -8.85
CA LYS A 62 17.11 -3.88 -9.90
C LYS A 62 16.45 -4.15 -11.26
N LYS A 63 15.30 -4.85 -11.26
CA LYS A 63 14.56 -5.25 -12.46
C LYS A 63 13.82 -4.08 -13.10
N HIS A 64 13.36 -3.14 -12.27
CA HIS A 64 12.53 -2.02 -12.72
C HIS A 64 13.27 -0.70 -12.54
N PRO A 65 13.33 0.16 -13.58
CA PRO A 65 13.89 1.51 -13.45
C PRO A 65 12.99 2.43 -12.62
N PHE A 66 11.71 2.07 -12.45
CA PHE A 66 10.74 2.78 -11.63
C PHE A 66 9.94 1.80 -10.79
N VAL A 67 9.89 2.07 -9.49
CA VAL A 67 9.04 1.36 -8.52
C VAL A 67 8.29 2.39 -7.68
N MET A 68 7.05 2.08 -7.33
CA MET A 68 6.23 2.93 -6.46
C MET A 68 5.35 2.07 -5.57
N CYS A 69 5.00 2.60 -4.40
CA CYS A 69 4.04 1.96 -3.51
C CYS A 69 3.10 2.97 -2.86
N ASN A 70 2.02 2.45 -2.27
CA ASN A 70 1.14 3.19 -1.39
C ASN A 70 1.06 2.51 -0.02
N PHE A 71 1.33 3.28 1.03
CA PHE A 71 1.07 2.89 2.41
C PHE A 71 -0.30 3.41 2.84
N ALA A 72 -1.24 2.49 3.03
CA ALA A 72 -2.60 2.77 3.46
C ALA A 72 -2.80 3.17 4.94
N PRO A 73 -1.95 2.77 5.92
CA PRO A 73 -2.27 2.93 7.34
C PRO A 73 -2.70 4.33 7.79
N PRO A 74 -1.97 5.42 7.48
CA PRO A 74 -2.32 6.73 8.02
C PRO A 74 -3.71 7.22 7.59
N ASP A 75 -4.11 6.89 6.37
CA ASP A 75 -5.41 7.27 5.81
C ASP A 75 -6.54 6.37 6.33
N MET A 76 -6.39 5.05 6.17
CA MET A 76 -7.43 4.09 6.54
C MET A 76 -7.68 4.05 8.05
N VAL A 77 -6.64 4.18 8.87
CA VAL A 77 -6.77 4.26 10.33
C VAL A 77 -7.22 5.65 10.75
N GLY A 78 -6.77 6.72 10.08
CA GLY A 78 -7.22 8.08 10.33
C GLY A 78 -8.75 8.24 10.19
N HIS A 79 -9.36 7.53 9.23
CA HIS A 79 -10.81 7.51 9.03
C HIS A 79 -11.62 6.90 10.18
N THR A 80 -10.99 6.16 11.10
CA THR A 80 -11.65 5.63 12.30
C THR A 80 -11.86 6.70 13.38
N GLY A 81 -11.14 7.83 13.30
CA GLY A 81 -11.18 8.89 14.31
C GLY A 81 -10.48 8.56 15.63
N VAL A 82 -9.81 7.40 15.73
CA VAL A 82 -9.09 6.98 16.95
C VAL A 82 -7.65 7.50 16.91
N TYR A 83 -7.41 8.62 17.60
CA TYR A 83 -6.11 9.31 17.59
C TYR A 83 -4.92 8.38 17.91
N GLU A 84 -5.01 7.60 18.99
CA GLU A 84 -3.94 6.68 19.40
C GLU A 84 -3.63 5.60 18.36
N ALA A 85 -4.65 5.14 17.62
CA ALA A 85 -4.47 4.20 16.53
C ALA A 85 -3.81 4.88 15.33
N ALA A 86 -4.21 6.11 15.00
CA ALA A 86 -3.61 6.89 13.91
C ALA A 86 -2.12 7.18 14.16
N VAL A 87 -1.72 7.47 15.41
CA VAL A 87 -0.30 7.62 15.77
C VAL A 87 0.47 6.34 15.46
N LYS A 88 -0.01 5.18 15.93
CA LYS A 88 0.61 3.87 15.65
C LYS A 88 0.67 3.55 14.16
N ALA A 89 -0.34 3.95 13.39
CA ALA A 89 -0.37 3.78 11.94
C ALA A 89 0.73 4.60 11.24
N CYS A 90 0.94 5.85 11.69
CA CYS A 90 2.04 6.69 11.22
C CYS A 90 3.41 6.13 11.64
N GLU A 91 3.57 5.69 12.89
CA GLU A 91 4.81 5.06 13.38
C GLU A 91 5.18 3.80 12.60
N ALA A 92 4.18 2.99 12.21
CA ALA A 92 4.42 1.81 11.38
C ALA A 92 4.79 2.14 9.93
N THR A 93 4.49 3.37 9.47
CA THR A 93 4.74 3.82 8.10
C THR A 93 6.08 4.55 7.94
N GLY A 94 6.57 5.21 9.01
CA GLY A 94 7.81 6.01 9.00
C GLY A 94 9.07 5.18 9.17
#